data_AF-A0A0L8MPX9-F1
#
_entry.id   AF-A0A0L8MPX9-F1
#
_cell.length_a   1.000
_cell.length_b   1.000
_cell.length_c   1.000
_cell.angle_alpha   90.00
_cell.angle_beta   90.00
_cell.angle_gamma   90.00
#
_symmetry.space_group_name_H-M   'P 1'
#
loop_
_entity.id
_entity.type
_entity.pdbx_description
1 polymer ?
#
loop_
_entity_poly.entity_id
_entity_poly.type
_entity_poly.pdbx_seq_one_letter_code
_entity_poly.pdbx_strand_id
1 'polypeptide(L)'
;RVPLSGFIGTGDWGITERGVCTDKKARGEIVLFLTPDMKAFQQAAKDNAAKLLAEGRDDTDLASRTVVGKTFALTALKTATAVSLVDPPNSDLRILSCNPDVFVPEGFKKEKALVEGCFLTDYVNSPDGQGSPHRGAVRDPSTEGAAKPGQPSTGSLGLPSAGSIAELRKLVSPHTVDCTSMKVTDEQVQSIDYMPVVDGPASAWGVKQRAVCGQLGGEQRAHNLNWLDTVSDMKTLQTKARAAQLADLKDDGRLKATASKLLVGTNIAVETNNANVRRGLYQLQFLYLNCETGFTAPAGYRLEKAQVEGCVLTNYERPS
;
A
#
# COMPACT_ATOMS: atom_id res chain seq x y z
N ARG A 1 -31.01 12.42 -11.72
CA ARG A 1 -30.32 13.59 -11.12
C ARG A 1 -29.27 13.00 -10.20
N VAL A 2 -28.02 13.44 -10.30
CA VAL A 2 -26.97 13.02 -9.35
C VAL A 2 -27.29 13.66 -8.00
N PRO A 3 -27.38 12.90 -6.90
CA PRO A 3 -27.50 13.49 -5.57
C PRO A 3 -26.19 14.22 -5.24
N LEU A 4 -26.25 15.56 -5.21
CA LEU A 4 -25.08 16.40 -4.98
C LEU A 4 -24.75 16.60 -3.50
N SER A 5 -25.52 16.01 -2.59
CA SER A 5 -25.41 16.17 -1.14
C SER A 5 -24.12 15.57 -0.54
N GLY A 6 -23.29 14.91 -1.35
CA GLY A 6 -21.97 14.41 -0.95
C GLY A 6 -20.78 15.13 -1.61
N PHE A 7 -21.02 16.17 -2.42
CA PHE A 7 -19.96 16.93 -3.10
C PHE A 7 -19.80 18.32 -2.50
N ILE A 8 -18.57 18.84 -2.55
CA ILE A 8 -18.20 20.18 -2.07
C ILE A 8 -19.12 21.23 -2.72
N GLY A 9 -19.68 22.12 -1.89
CA GLY A 9 -20.62 23.15 -2.29
C GLY A 9 -19.97 24.30 -3.05
N THR A 10 -20.78 25.05 -3.80
CA THR A 10 -20.37 26.37 -4.30
C THR A 10 -20.25 27.33 -3.11
N GLY A 11 -19.14 28.08 -3.04
CA GLY A 11 -18.78 28.92 -1.89
C GLY A 11 -17.83 28.26 -0.91
N ASP A 12 -17.71 26.93 -0.94
CA ASP A 12 -16.74 26.18 -0.14
C ASP A 12 -15.46 25.95 -0.94
N TRP A 13 -14.32 25.85 -0.24
CA TRP A 13 -13.01 25.49 -0.84
C TRP A 13 -12.59 26.40 -2.01
N GLY A 14 -13.09 27.64 -2.06
CA GLY A 14 -12.84 28.57 -3.17
C GLY A 14 -13.52 28.19 -4.48
N ILE A 15 -14.60 27.39 -4.44
CA ILE A 15 -15.37 26.97 -5.62
C ILE A 15 -16.41 28.03 -5.97
N THR A 16 -16.37 28.56 -7.19
CA THR A 16 -17.34 29.56 -7.67
C THR A 16 -18.48 28.93 -8.45
N GLU A 17 -18.20 27.84 -9.18
CA GLU A 17 -19.20 27.13 -9.98
C GLU A 17 -19.00 25.63 -9.89
N ARG A 18 -20.10 24.88 -10.06
CA ARG A 18 -20.10 23.41 -10.06
C ARG A 18 -20.91 22.87 -11.24
N GLY A 19 -20.26 22.03 -12.04
CA GLY A 19 -20.87 21.29 -13.15
C GLY A 19 -20.86 19.79 -12.90
N VAL A 20 -21.71 19.05 -13.62
CA VAL A 20 -21.72 17.58 -13.60
C VAL A 20 -21.78 17.07 -15.02
N CYS A 21 -20.78 16.28 -15.41
CA CYS A 21 -20.82 15.51 -16.64
C CYS A 21 -21.28 14.09 -16.29
N THR A 22 -22.37 13.64 -16.92
CA THR A 22 -22.90 12.28 -16.73
C THR A 22 -22.85 11.51 -18.04
N ASP A 23 -22.13 10.40 -18.07
CA ASP A 23 -22.23 9.39 -19.12
C ASP A 23 -23.23 8.32 -18.70
N LYS A 24 -24.45 8.39 -19.26
CA LYS A 24 -25.52 7.42 -18.98
C LYS A 24 -25.20 6.01 -19.45
N LYS A 25 -24.39 5.84 -20.50
CA LYS A 25 -24.04 4.51 -21.06
C LYS A 25 -22.99 3.84 -20.19
N ALA A 26 -21.93 4.58 -19.83
CA ALA A 26 -20.90 4.07 -18.95
C ALA A 26 -21.27 4.15 -17.47
N ARG A 27 -22.42 4.75 -17.10
CA ARG A 27 -22.77 5.15 -15.72
C ARG A 27 -21.64 5.93 -15.03
N GLY A 28 -20.89 6.71 -15.81
CA GLY A 28 -19.75 7.49 -15.34
C GLY A 28 -20.19 8.91 -14.98
N GLU A 29 -19.65 9.44 -13.89
CA GLU A 29 -19.96 10.79 -13.43
C GLU A 29 -18.65 11.52 -13.11
N ILE A 30 -18.53 12.74 -13.62
CA ILE A 30 -17.43 13.67 -13.31
C ILE A 30 -18.08 14.93 -12.75
N VAL A 31 -17.72 15.31 -11.54
CA VAL A 31 -18.10 16.60 -10.98
C VAL A 31 -16.96 17.58 -11.29
N LEU A 32 -17.31 18.73 -11.85
CA LEU A 32 -16.40 19.79 -12.26
C LEU A 32 -16.59 20.97 -11.32
N PHE A 33 -15.48 21.59 -10.91
CA PHE A 33 -15.46 22.75 -10.04
C PHE A 33 -14.63 23.85 -10.70
N LEU A 34 -15.17 25.07 -10.81
CA LEU A 34 -14.34 26.23 -11.10
C LEU A 34 -13.81 26.78 -9.78
N THR A 35 -12.50 26.96 -9.71
CA THR A 35 -11.82 27.49 -8.54
C THR A 35 -10.73 28.47 -8.99
N PRO A 36 -11.02 29.79 -8.99
CA PRO A 36 -10.04 30.79 -9.42
C PRO A 36 -8.84 30.88 -8.45
N ASP A 37 -9.02 30.44 -7.20
CA ASP A 37 -7.96 30.32 -6.20
C ASP A 37 -7.65 28.84 -5.90
N MET A 38 -6.82 28.24 -6.76
CA MET A 38 -6.40 26.85 -6.60
C MET A 38 -5.58 26.63 -5.31
N LYS A 39 -4.94 27.66 -4.76
CA LYS A 39 -4.22 27.51 -3.49
C LYS A 39 -5.20 27.37 -2.33
N ALA A 40 -6.28 28.15 -2.31
CA ALA A 40 -7.36 27.99 -1.35
C ALA A 40 -8.04 26.62 -1.46
N PHE A 41 -8.28 26.14 -2.68
CA PHE A 41 -8.84 24.79 -2.89
C PHE A 41 -7.94 23.70 -2.32
N GLN A 42 -6.64 23.74 -2.61
CA GLN A 42 -5.69 22.74 -2.10
C GLN A 42 -5.52 22.82 -0.58
N GLN A 43 -5.60 24.02 0.01
CA GLN A 43 -5.55 24.18 1.46
C GLN A 43 -6.77 23.52 2.12
N ALA A 44 -7.97 23.77 1.58
CA ALA A 44 -9.18 23.15 2.11
C ALA A 44 -9.17 21.62 1.92
N ALA A 45 -8.62 21.12 0.81
CA ALA A 45 -8.41 19.70 0.59
C ALA A 45 -7.46 19.09 1.64
N LYS A 46 -6.36 19.79 1.97
CA LYS A 46 -5.42 19.40 3.03
C LYS A 46 -6.09 19.33 4.39
N ASP A 47 -6.86 20.36 4.75
CA ASP A 47 -7.54 20.43 6.04
C ASP A 47 -8.57 19.29 6.19
N ASN A 48 -9.27 18.97 5.10
CA ASN A 48 -10.18 17.83 5.04
C ASN A 48 -9.45 16.48 5.12
N ALA A 49 -8.33 16.32 4.42
CA ALA A 49 -7.50 15.11 4.51
C ALA A 49 -6.99 14.90 5.94
N ALA A 50 -6.51 15.95 6.61
CA ALA A 50 -6.07 15.87 8.00
C ALA A 50 -7.19 15.42 8.96
N LYS A 51 -8.42 15.91 8.74
CA LYS A 51 -9.60 15.46 9.51
C LYS A 51 -9.89 13.98 9.27
N LEU A 52 -9.91 13.54 8.02
CA LEU A 52 -10.17 12.15 7.66
C LEU A 52 -9.09 11.20 8.23
N LEU A 53 -7.82 11.60 8.16
CA LEU A 53 -6.71 10.87 8.76
C LEU A 53 -6.88 10.73 10.29
N ALA A 54 -7.31 11.80 10.97
CA ALA A 54 -7.62 11.74 12.41
C ALA A 54 -8.80 10.80 12.74
N GLU A 55 -9.69 10.55 11.78
CA GLU A 55 -10.78 9.57 11.87
C GLU A 55 -10.34 8.14 11.45
N GLY A 56 -9.05 7.94 11.14
CA GLY A 56 -8.51 6.64 10.72
C GLY A 56 -8.80 6.28 9.26
N ARG A 57 -8.95 7.29 8.39
CA ARG A 57 -9.26 7.13 6.96
C ARG A 57 -8.03 7.54 6.13
N ASP A 58 -7.05 6.66 6.01
CA ASP A 58 -5.78 6.91 5.32
C ASP A 58 -5.83 6.72 3.79
N ASP A 59 -6.87 6.08 3.27
CA ASP A 59 -7.14 5.91 1.83
C ASP A 59 -7.56 7.16 1.05
N THR A 60 -7.97 8.22 1.75
CA THR A 60 -8.99 9.13 1.20
C THR A 60 -8.56 9.95 0.01
N ASP A 61 -7.28 10.30 -0.10
CA ASP A 61 -6.88 11.33 -1.05
C ASP A 61 -6.71 10.80 -2.48
N LEU A 62 -6.05 9.66 -2.66
CA LEU A 62 -6.02 9.00 -3.97
C LEU A 62 -7.37 8.37 -4.33
N ALA A 63 -8.11 7.87 -3.33
CA ALA A 63 -9.45 7.35 -3.53
C ALA A 63 -10.46 8.46 -3.89
N SER A 64 -10.24 9.70 -3.45
CA SER A 64 -11.07 10.85 -3.80
C SER A 64 -11.00 11.18 -5.30
N ARG A 65 -9.91 10.76 -5.98
CA ARG A 65 -9.70 10.95 -7.42
C ARG A 65 -9.93 12.41 -7.83
N THR A 66 -9.54 13.33 -6.95
CA THR A 66 -9.64 14.76 -7.16
C THR A 66 -8.47 15.22 -8.01
N VAL A 67 -8.78 15.65 -9.22
CA VAL A 67 -7.82 16.11 -10.22
C VAL A 67 -7.86 17.63 -10.25
N VAL A 68 -6.69 18.27 -10.32
CA VAL A 68 -6.58 19.73 -10.34
C VAL A 68 -5.94 20.23 -11.63
N GLY A 69 -6.50 21.32 -12.16
CA GLY A 69 -5.93 22.16 -13.21
C GLY A 69 -5.48 23.51 -12.65
N LYS A 70 -5.26 24.50 -13.52
CA LYS A 70 -4.84 25.85 -13.08
C LYS A 70 -5.93 26.59 -12.32
N THR A 71 -7.18 26.47 -12.78
CA THR A 71 -8.33 27.25 -12.28
C THR A 71 -9.60 26.40 -12.13
N PHE A 72 -9.44 25.08 -12.12
CA PHE A 72 -10.53 24.13 -12.00
C PHE A 72 -10.07 22.88 -11.26
N ALA A 73 -11.00 22.21 -10.62
CA ALA A 73 -10.83 20.87 -10.09
C ALA A 73 -11.93 19.97 -10.63
N LEU A 74 -11.71 18.66 -10.60
CA LEU A 74 -12.75 17.70 -10.93
C LEU A 74 -12.59 16.44 -10.10
N THR A 75 -13.71 15.76 -9.86
CA THR A 75 -13.75 14.48 -9.16
C THR A 75 -14.41 13.46 -10.06
N ALA A 76 -13.68 12.41 -10.41
CA ALA A 76 -14.20 11.29 -11.18
C ALA A 76 -14.72 10.19 -10.24
N LEU A 77 -16.02 9.90 -10.27
CA LEU A 77 -16.62 8.90 -9.39
C LEU A 77 -16.20 7.47 -9.77
N LYS A 78 -15.83 7.24 -11.04
CA LYS A 78 -15.34 5.96 -11.53
C LYS A 78 -13.83 5.92 -11.64
N THR A 79 -13.24 4.81 -11.19
CA THR A 79 -11.79 4.57 -11.25
C THR A 79 -11.26 4.62 -12.67
N ALA A 80 -11.90 3.92 -13.61
CA ALA A 80 -11.47 3.91 -15.02
C ALA A 80 -11.47 5.32 -15.65
N THR A 81 -12.42 6.17 -15.25
CA THR A 81 -12.47 7.57 -15.67
C THR A 81 -11.32 8.36 -15.07
N ALA A 82 -11.03 8.19 -13.77
CA ALA A 82 -9.88 8.82 -13.11
C ALA A 82 -8.55 8.39 -13.77
N VAL A 83 -8.37 7.09 -14.05
CA VAL A 83 -7.18 6.56 -14.75
C VAL A 83 -7.07 7.21 -16.12
N SER A 84 -8.13 7.20 -16.92
CA SER A 84 -8.11 7.81 -18.27
C SER A 84 -7.81 9.31 -18.23
N LEU A 85 -8.25 10.01 -17.18
CA LEU A 85 -7.99 11.44 -17.01
C LEU A 85 -6.53 11.75 -16.69
N VAL A 86 -5.80 10.87 -16.01
CA VAL A 86 -4.41 11.16 -15.61
C VAL A 86 -3.36 10.38 -16.40
N ASP A 87 -3.76 9.36 -17.16
CA ASP A 87 -2.87 8.50 -17.92
C ASP A 87 -2.33 9.21 -19.18
N PRO A 88 -1.01 9.47 -19.30
CA PRO A 88 -0.43 9.93 -20.55
C PRO A 88 -0.55 8.83 -21.61
N PRO A 89 -0.96 9.12 -22.85
CA PRO A 89 -0.99 10.45 -23.50
C PRO A 89 -2.34 11.18 -23.41
N ASN A 90 -3.34 10.65 -22.70
CA ASN A 90 -4.71 11.17 -22.76
C ASN A 90 -4.84 12.58 -22.17
N SER A 91 -4.05 12.89 -21.14
CA SER A 91 -3.97 14.24 -20.58
C SER A 91 -2.74 14.45 -19.69
N ASP A 92 -2.45 15.72 -19.38
CA ASP A 92 -1.42 16.12 -18.39
C ASP A 92 -1.99 16.45 -17.01
N LEU A 93 -3.25 16.10 -16.76
CA LEU A 93 -3.88 16.29 -15.47
C LEU A 93 -3.28 15.36 -14.40
N ARG A 94 -3.40 15.78 -13.14
CA ARG A 94 -2.84 15.08 -11.99
C ARG A 94 -3.83 15.05 -10.83
N ILE A 95 -3.87 13.94 -10.11
CA ILE A 95 -4.56 13.82 -8.82
C ILE A 95 -3.83 14.65 -7.78
N LEU A 96 -4.57 15.43 -7.01
CA LEU A 96 -4.13 16.06 -5.78
C LEU A 96 -4.20 15.05 -4.64
N SER A 97 -3.10 14.91 -3.90
CA SER A 97 -3.07 14.18 -2.64
C SER A 97 -2.36 14.99 -1.57
N CYS A 98 -2.93 15.03 -0.37
CA CYS A 98 -2.43 15.74 0.81
C CYS A 98 -2.12 14.79 1.98
N ASN A 99 -2.17 13.49 1.75
CA ASN A 99 -1.68 12.47 2.67
C ASN A 99 -0.20 12.18 2.37
N PRO A 100 0.75 12.57 3.26
CA PRO A 100 2.18 12.37 3.03
C PRO A 100 2.60 10.90 3.00
N ASP A 101 1.83 10.00 3.60
CA ASP A 101 2.14 8.57 3.72
C ASP A 101 1.71 7.78 2.48
N VAL A 102 0.92 8.39 1.60
CA VAL A 102 0.50 7.77 0.35
C VAL A 102 1.70 7.51 -0.56
N PHE A 103 1.77 6.26 -1.01
CA PHE A 103 2.76 5.81 -1.95
C PHE A 103 2.34 6.07 -3.41
N VAL A 104 3.31 6.55 -4.19
CA VAL A 104 3.25 6.64 -5.65
C VAL A 104 4.33 5.71 -6.21
N PRO A 105 3.97 4.65 -6.97
CA PRO A 105 4.94 3.72 -7.55
C PRO A 105 5.95 4.38 -8.49
N GLU A 106 7.10 3.74 -8.65
CA GLU A 106 8.09 4.14 -9.65
C GLU A 106 7.47 4.08 -11.07
N GLY A 107 7.83 5.05 -11.91
CA GLY A 107 7.25 5.22 -13.25
C GLY A 107 6.03 6.15 -13.30
N PHE A 108 5.56 6.63 -12.14
CA PHE A 108 4.57 7.70 -12.06
C PHE A 108 5.22 9.03 -11.68
N LYS A 109 4.62 10.13 -12.13
CA LYS A 109 5.02 11.48 -11.76
C LYS A 109 4.56 11.78 -10.34
N LYS A 110 5.43 12.45 -9.58
CA LYS A 110 5.11 13.05 -8.28
C LYS A 110 5.70 14.46 -8.26
N GLU A 111 4.83 15.45 -8.19
CA GLU A 111 5.16 16.87 -8.32
C GLU A 111 4.67 17.62 -7.06
N LYS A 112 5.32 18.74 -6.69
CA LYS A 112 4.84 19.56 -5.57
C LYS A 112 3.52 20.22 -5.94
N ALA A 113 2.58 20.25 -5.00
CA ALA A 113 1.37 21.05 -5.13
C ALA A 113 1.64 22.53 -4.72
N LEU A 114 0.63 23.40 -4.78
CA LEU A 114 0.72 24.80 -4.36
C LEU A 114 0.76 24.96 -2.83
N VAL A 115 0.28 23.95 -2.10
CA VAL A 115 0.25 23.90 -0.64
C VAL A 115 1.25 22.87 -0.14
N GLU A 116 2.08 23.27 0.82
CA GLU A 116 3.06 22.39 1.45
C GLU A 116 2.38 21.19 2.13
N GLY A 117 2.97 20.00 1.98
CA GLY A 117 2.39 18.74 2.45
C GLY A 117 1.41 18.09 1.46
N CYS A 118 1.06 18.78 0.38
CA CYS A 118 0.33 18.19 -0.74
C CYS A 118 1.26 17.96 -1.95
N PHE A 119 0.90 16.99 -2.78
CA PHE A 119 1.57 16.66 -4.03
C PHE A 119 0.57 16.32 -5.13
N LEU A 120 1.05 16.36 -6.37
CA LEU A 120 0.31 15.99 -7.56
C LEU A 120 0.89 14.70 -8.14
N THR A 121 0.05 13.79 -8.61
CA THR A 121 0.50 12.54 -9.25
C THR A 121 -0.42 12.08 -10.38
N ASP A 122 0.11 11.34 -11.34
CA ASP A 122 -0.65 10.61 -12.36
C ASP A 122 -0.93 9.14 -11.97
N TYR A 123 -0.72 8.81 -10.69
CA TYR A 123 -1.07 7.51 -10.12
C TYR A 123 -2.47 7.53 -9.48
N VAL A 124 -3.34 6.63 -9.93
CA VAL A 124 -4.63 6.34 -9.32
C VAL A 124 -4.49 5.10 -8.46
N ASN A 125 -4.62 5.22 -7.14
CA ASN A 125 -4.86 4.06 -6.30
C ASN A 125 -6.37 3.92 -6.04
N SER A 126 -6.88 2.69 -5.97
CA SER A 126 -8.32 2.47 -5.85
C SER A 126 -8.66 1.19 -5.09
N PRO A 127 -9.62 1.25 -4.13
CA PRO A 127 -10.09 0.06 -3.41
C PRO A 127 -10.70 -1.02 -4.31
N ASP A 128 -11.24 -0.67 -5.48
CA ASP A 128 -11.83 -1.62 -6.42
C ASP A 128 -10.79 -2.41 -7.24
N GLY A 129 -9.49 -2.17 -7.02
CA GLY A 129 -8.39 -2.83 -7.74
C GLY A 129 -8.27 -2.42 -9.21
N GLN A 130 -8.99 -1.40 -9.67
CA GLN A 130 -8.94 -0.88 -11.05
C GLN A 130 -8.08 0.39 -11.17
N GLY A 131 -7.16 0.60 -10.22
CA GLY A 131 -6.23 1.73 -10.24
C GLY A 131 -5.27 1.71 -11.43
N SER A 132 -4.31 2.63 -11.43
CA SER A 132 -3.34 2.75 -12.51
C SER A 132 -2.53 1.45 -12.67
N PRO A 133 -2.36 0.93 -13.90
CA PRO A 133 -1.49 -0.20 -14.19
C PRO A 133 -0.05 0.08 -13.74
N HIS A 134 0.68 -0.93 -13.27
CA HIS A 134 2.08 -0.74 -12.91
C HIS A 134 2.90 -0.34 -14.16
N ARG A 135 3.51 0.85 -14.13
CA ARG A 135 4.33 1.37 -15.25
C ARG A 135 5.83 1.15 -15.10
N GLY A 136 6.30 0.87 -13.88
CA GLY A 136 7.69 0.47 -13.68
C GLY A 136 7.96 -0.83 -14.42
N ALA A 137 9.17 -0.97 -14.97
CA ALA A 137 9.64 -2.31 -15.35
C ALA A 137 9.44 -3.20 -14.13
N VAL A 138 8.76 -4.33 -14.31
CA VAL A 138 8.85 -5.41 -13.33
C VAL A 138 10.33 -5.73 -13.31
N ARG A 139 11.07 -5.23 -12.31
CA ARG A 139 12.51 -5.40 -12.28
C ARG A 139 12.75 -6.89 -12.30
N ASP A 140 13.34 -7.35 -13.39
CA ASP A 140 13.86 -8.68 -13.51
C ASP A 140 15.31 -8.64 -13.01
N PRO A 141 15.57 -8.98 -11.73
CA PRO A 141 16.92 -9.00 -11.23
C PRO A 141 17.78 -10.07 -11.91
N SER A 142 17.22 -10.96 -12.76
CA SER A 142 18.03 -11.83 -13.63
C SER A 142 18.66 -11.07 -14.81
N THR A 143 18.18 -9.86 -15.13
CA THR A 143 18.71 -8.99 -16.19
C THR A 143 19.70 -7.92 -15.67
N GLU A 144 19.75 -7.71 -14.35
CA GLU A 144 20.76 -6.88 -13.68
C GLU A 144 21.86 -7.81 -13.13
N GLY A 145 23.00 -7.86 -13.82
CA GLY A 145 24.18 -8.70 -13.55
C GLY A 145 24.35 -9.28 -12.12
N ALA A 146 24.66 -10.59 -12.12
CA ALA A 146 24.93 -11.49 -11.00
C ALA A 146 23.70 -11.94 -10.18
N ALA A 147 23.55 -13.27 -10.07
CA ALA A 147 22.53 -13.91 -9.25
C ALA A 147 22.50 -13.34 -7.82
N LYS A 148 21.36 -12.76 -7.41
CA LYS A 148 21.16 -12.38 -6.02
C LYS A 148 21.05 -13.66 -5.18
N PRO A 149 21.69 -13.74 -4.01
CA PRO A 149 21.63 -14.93 -3.15
C PRO A 149 20.18 -15.35 -2.88
N GLY A 150 19.85 -16.62 -3.16
CA GLY A 150 18.54 -17.21 -2.84
C GLY A 150 17.45 -17.13 -3.93
N GLN A 151 17.77 -16.71 -5.16
CA GLN A 151 16.82 -16.73 -6.29
C GLN A 151 16.91 -18.01 -7.17
N PRO A 152 15.78 -18.52 -7.70
CA PRO A 152 15.77 -19.60 -8.71
C PRO A 152 16.40 -19.16 -10.04
N SER A 153 17.04 -20.09 -10.75
CA SER A 153 17.82 -19.81 -11.96
C SER A 153 17.01 -19.64 -13.26
N THR A 154 15.69 -19.83 -13.27
CA THR A 154 14.87 -19.75 -14.50
C THR A 154 13.42 -19.32 -14.29
N GLY A 155 12.92 -18.40 -15.13
CA GLY A 155 11.53 -18.32 -15.60
C GLY A 155 10.46 -17.75 -14.66
N SER A 156 10.80 -17.52 -13.40
CA SER A 156 10.05 -16.70 -12.44
C SER A 156 11.07 -15.82 -11.74
N LEU A 157 10.72 -14.57 -11.43
CA LEU A 157 11.54 -13.70 -10.56
C LEU A 157 11.82 -14.35 -9.19
N GLY A 158 11.05 -15.40 -8.87
CA GLY A 158 11.18 -16.22 -7.69
C GLY A 158 10.71 -15.50 -6.45
N LEU A 159 10.29 -16.27 -5.45
CA LEU A 159 10.24 -15.75 -4.09
C LEU A 159 11.63 -15.94 -3.45
N PRO A 160 12.13 -14.96 -2.68
CA PRO A 160 13.43 -15.08 -2.04
C PRO A 160 13.43 -16.23 -1.02
N SER A 161 14.62 -16.74 -0.70
CA SER A 161 14.80 -17.81 0.28
C SER A 161 16.00 -17.55 1.17
N ALA A 162 15.99 -18.12 2.38
CA ALA A 162 17.15 -18.14 3.26
C ALA A 162 17.13 -19.41 4.13
N GLY A 163 18.29 -20.01 4.37
CA GLY A 163 18.44 -21.19 5.23
C GLY A 163 18.53 -20.87 6.72
N SER A 164 18.78 -19.61 7.08
CA SER A 164 18.95 -19.14 8.47
C SER A 164 18.54 -17.68 8.66
N ILE A 165 18.36 -17.27 9.93
CA ILE A 165 18.15 -15.86 10.29
C ILE A 165 19.31 -14.97 9.84
N ALA A 166 20.55 -15.46 9.90
CA ALA A 166 21.72 -14.68 9.48
C ALA A 166 21.68 -14.38 7.97
N GLU A 167 21.26 -15.35 7.15
CA GLU A 167 21.07 -15.17 5.71
C GLU A 167 19.87 -14.27 5.41
N LEU A 168 18.76 -14.45 6.12
CA LEU A 168 17.58 -13.59 5.99
C LEU A 168 17.93 -12.14 6.33
N ARG A 169 18.70 -11.89 7.40
CA ARG A 169 19.19 -10.56 7.75
C ARG A 169 20.03 -9.95 6.63
N LYS A 170 20.95 -10.72 6.02
CA LYS A 170 21.78 -10.25 4.90
C LYS A 170 20.96 -9.89 3.66
N LEU A 171 19.83 -10.57 3.45
CA LEU A 171 18.94 -10.30 2.34
C LEU A 171 18.22 -8.95 2.49
N VAL A 172 17.75 -8.63 3.71
CA VAL A 172 16.87 -7.47 3.94
C VAL A 172 17.58 -6.24 4.52
N SER A 173 18.74 -6.43 5.15
CA SER A 173 19.49 -5.38 5.84
C SER A 173 20.82 -5.10 5.12
N PRO A 174 21.32 -3.84 5.10
CA PRO A 174 20.79 -2.64 5.76
C PRO A 174 19.74 -1.87 4.93
N HIS A 175 19.48 -2.28 3.70
CA HIS A 175 18.80 -1.43 2.73
C HIS A 175 17.28 -1.32 2.91
N THR A 176 16.64 -2.38 3.39
CA THR A 176 15.17 -2.43 3.52
C THR A 176 14.73 -2.45 4.97
N VAL A 177 15.37 -3.28 5.79
CA VAL A 177 15.10 -3.39 7.22
C VAL A 177 16.35 -2.94 7.99
N ASP A 178 16.17 -1.97 8.89
CA ASP A 178 17.19 -1.63 9.88
C ASP A 178 17.25 -2.73 10.95
N CYS A 179 18.30 -3.55 10.86
CA CYS A 179 18.62 -4.59 11.83
C CYS A 179 19.93 -4.24 12.58
N THR A 180 20.20 -2.96 12.82
CA THR A 180 21.32 -2.54 13.68
C THR A 180 21.14 -3.12 15.08
N SER A 181 19.92 -3.02 15.61
CA SER A 181 19.46 -3.73 16.80
C SER A 181 18.63 -4.93 16.38
N MET A 182 19.04 -6.14 16.79
CA MET A 182 18.35 -7.38 16.47
C MET A 182 18.41 -8.38 17.64
N LYS A 183 17.30 -9.04 17.93
CA LYS A 183 17.21 -10.16 18.90
C LYS A 183 16.60 -11.38 18.21
N VAL A 184 17.27 -12.53 18.31
CA VAL A 184 16.69 -13.83 17.95
C VAL A 184 15.87 -14.32 19.14
N THR A 185 14.58 -14.59 18.92
CA THR A 185 13.64 -14.90 20.01
C THR A 185 12.40 -15.59 19.46
N ASP A 186 11.88 -16.58 20.18
CA ASP A 186 10.54 -17.17 19.93
C ASP A 186 9.44 -16.43 20.73
N GLU A 187 9.84 -15.56 21.65
CA GLU A 187 8.92 -14.71 22.41
C GLU A 187 8.32 -13.61 21.54
N GLN A 188 7.06 -13.29 21.81
CA GLN A 188 6.39 -12.14 21.22
C GLN A 188 6.95 -10.84 21.84
N VAL A 189 7.58 -10.02 21.01
CA VAL A 189 7.96 -8.65 21.39
C VAL A 189 6.83 -7.73 21.01
N GLN A 190 6.16 -7.11 21.98
CA GLN A 190 5.08 -6.15 21.69
C GLN A 190 5.66 -4.82 21.23
N SER A 191 5.11 -4.27 20.14
CA SER A 191 5.42 -2.91 19.68
C SER A 191 4.33 -1.94 20.13
N ILE A 192 4.69 -0.68 20.37
CA ILE A 192 3.68 0.38 20.57
C ILE A 192 2.95 0.73 19.28
N ASP A 193 3.64 0.57 18.15
CA ASP A 193 3.16 1.05 16.86
C ASP A 193 2.29 -0.01 16.19
N TYR A 194 2.71 -1.28 16.30
CA TYR A 194 2.22 -2.35 15.43
C TYR A 194 1.89 -3.64 16.18
N MET A 195 0.86 -4.33 15.69
CA MET A 195 0.49 -5.67 16.10
C MET A 195 1.13 -6.67 15.10
N PRO A 196 1.90 -7.67 15.57
CA PRO A 196 2.39 -8.71 14.68
C PRO A 196 1.22 -9.60 14.21
N VAL A 197 1.34 -10.15 13.00
CA VAL A 197 0.41 -11.16 12.46
C VAL A 197 0.57 -12.47 13.22
N VAL A 198 1.80 -12.91 13.45
CA VAL A 198 2.08 -14.11 14.25
C VAL A 198 1.97 -13.74 15.72
N ASP A 199 0.86 -14.15 16.30
CA ASP A 199 0.51 -13.93 17.70
C ASP A 199 0.81 -15.17 18.56
N GLY A 200 1.50 -14.97 19.69
CA GLY A 200 2.00 -16.05 20.54
C GLY A 200 3.28 -16.74 20.02
N PRO A 201 3.53 -18.01 20.41
CA PRO A 201 4.75 -18.73 20.07
C PRO A 201 4.88 -18.94 18.55
N ALA A 202 6.01 -18.54 17.95
CA ALA A 202 6.16 -18.57 16.49
C ALA A 202 6.16 -20.01 15.95
N SER A 203 6.70 -20.96 16.71
CA SER A 203 6.62 -22.40 16.40
C SER A 203 5.20 -22.91 16.15
N ALA A 204 4.20 -22.39 16.87
CA ALA A 204 2.79 -22.74 16.67
C ALA A 204 2.20 -22.20 15.35
N TRP A 205 2.94 -21.37 14.63
CA TRP A 205 2.60 -20.80 13.32
C TRP A 205 3.43 -21.39 12.17
N GLY A 206 4.21 -22.46 12.42
CA GLY A 206 5.08 -23.05 11.40
C GLY A 206 6.39 -22.29 11.17
N VAL A 207 6.69 -21.30 12.03
CA VAL A 207 7.98 -20.59 12.06
C VAL A 207 9.02 -21.47 12.74
N LYS A 208 10.17 -21.65 12.09
CA LYS A 208 11.31 -22.41 12.59
C LYS A 208 12.20 -21.58 13.51
N GLN A 209 12.50 -20.35 13.10
CA GLN A 209 13.27 -19.38 13.88
C GLN A 209 12.75 -18.00 13.59
N ARG A 210 12.77 -17.15 14.61
CA ARG A 210 12.33 -15.75 14.55
C ARG A 210 13.42 -14.83 15.07
N ALA A 211 13.56 -13.69 14.42
CA ALA A 211 14.28 -12.54 14.92
C ALA A 211 13.43 -11.28 14.82
N VAL A 212 13.72 -10.31 15.69
CA VAL A 212 13.07 -9.01 15.68
C VAL A 212 14.14 -7.96 15.46
N CYS A 213 13.96 -7.12 14.45
CA CYS A 213 14.77 -5.95 14.14
C CYS A 213 14.02 -4.67 14.50
N GLY A 214 14.74 -3.65 14.95
CA GLY A 214 14.17 -2.34 15.31
C GLY A 214 14.55 -1.89 16.71
N GLN A 215 13.79 -0.97 17.28
CA GLN A 215 14.06 -0.46 18.63
C GLN A 215 13.41 -1.40 19.65
N LEU A 216 14.18 -2.35 20.18
CA LEU A 216 13.71 -3.44 21.04
C LEU A 216 13.27 -3.01 22.45
N GLY A 217 13.29 -1.71 22.74
CA GLY A 217 12.90 -1.12 24.01
C GLY A 217 14.07 -0.83 24.95
N GLY A 218 13.74 -0.25 26.10
CA GLY A 218 14.66 0.25 27.14
C GLY A 218 13.88 1.18 28.07
N GLU A 219 14.23 2.46 28.09
CA GLU A 219 13.42 3.50 28.76
C GLU A 219 12.05 3.71 28.10
N GLN A 220 11.95 3.41 26.80
CA GLN A 220 10.70 3.41 26.04
C GLN A 220 10.31 1.99 25.64
N ARG A 221 9.00 1.79 25.40
CA ARG A 221 8.48 0.54 24.84
C ARG A 221 9.01 0.33 23.41
N ALA A 222 9.07 -0.92 22.98
CA ALA A 222 9.64 -1.28 21.68
C ALA A 222 8.82 -0.69 20.52
N HIS A 223 9.49 -0.21 19.48
CA HIS A 223 8.87 0.55 18.39
C HIS A 223 9.65 0.35 17.08
N ASN A 224 9.03 0.65 15.93
CA ASN A 224 9.59 0.40 14.59
C ASN A 224 10.06 -1.05 14.39
N LEU A 225 9.32 -2.02 14.95
CA LEU A 225 9.70 -3.42 14.89
C LEU A 225 9.39 -4.06 13.53
N ASN A 226 10.27 -4.95 13.11
CA ASN A 226 10.10 -5.82 11.94
C ASN A 226 10.48 -7.25 12.36
N TRP A 227 9.62 -8.22 12.10
CA TRP A 227 9.88 -9.62 12.44
C TRP A 227 10.41 -10.35 11.22
N LEU A 228 11.50 -11.09 11.39
CA LEU A 228 12.19 -11.88 10.38
C LEU A 228 12.04 -13.35 10.76
N ASP A 229 11.36 -14.12 9.92
CA ASP A 229 11.06 -15.53 10.17
C ASP A 229 11.68 -16.43 9.12
N THR A 230 12.33 -17.50 9.57
CA THR A 230 12.50 -18.70 8.76
C THR A 230 11.33 -19.62 9.01
N VAL A 231 10.76 -20.21 7.95
CA VAL A 231 9.47 -20.89 8.00
C VAL A 231 9.65 -22.33 7.52
N SER A 232 9.26 -23.29 8.35
CA SER A 232 9.28 -24.71 8.00
C SER A 232 7.94 -25.21 7.46
N ASP A 233 6.83 -24.56 7.84
CA ASP A 233 5.49 -24.87 7.36
C ASP A 233 4.77 -23.59 6.93
N MET A 234 4.96 -23.24 5.66
CA MET A 234 4.37 -22.04 5.07
C MET A 234 2.85 -22.12 4.96
N LYS A 235 2.30 -23.33 4.79
CA LYS A 235 0.84 -23.51 4.71
C LYS A 235 0.19 -23.22 6.05
N THR A 236 0.79 -23.66 7.15
CA THR A 236 0.31 -23.34 8.50
C THR A 236 0.39 -21.84 8.79
N LEU A 237 1.51 -21.20 8.46
CA LEU A 237 1.69 -19.75 8.61
C LEU A 237 0.61 -18.97 7.86
N GLN A 238 0.44 -19.24 6.57
CA GLN A 238 -0.55 -18.55 5.75
C GLN A 238 -1.99 -18.85 6.19
N THR A 239 -2.27 -20.05 6.71
CA THR A 239 -3.62 -20.43 7.19
C THR A 239 -4.02 -19.58 8.39
N LYS A 240 -3.10 -19.42 9.34
CA LYS A 240 -3.34 -18.62 10.55
C LYS A 240 -3.36 -17.12 10.24
N ALA A 241 -2.47 -16.66 9.35
CA ALA A 241 -2.47 -15.27 8.88
C ALA A 241 -3.78 -14.92 8.16
N ARG A 242 -4.33 -15.85 7.35
CA ARG A 242 -5.67 -15.72 6.75
C ARG A 242 -6.74 -15.54 7.81
N ALA A 243 -6.75 -16.39 8.84
CA ALA A 243 -7.75 -16.31 9.91
C ALA A 243 -7.68 -14.98 10.65
N ALA A 244 -6.47 -14.45 10.90
CA ALA A 244 -6.27 -13.13 11.51
C ALA A 244 -6.80 -12.00 10.61
N GLN A 245 -6.45 -11.99 9.30
CA GLN A 245 -6.97 -10.98 8.37
C GLN A 245 -8.49 -11.04 8.26
N LEU A 246 -9.08 -12.23 8.14
CA LEU A 246 -10.53 -12.38 8.09
C LEU A 246 -11.23 -12.00 9.40
N ALA A 247 -10.52 -12.04 10.54
CA ALA A 247 -11.06 -11.54 11.80
C ALA A 247 -11.13 -10.02 11.80
N ASP A 248 -10.09 -9.34 11.32
CA ASP A 248 -10.06 -7.88 11.21
C ASP A 248 -11.10 -7.36 10.21
N LEU A 249 -11.19 -8.00 9.03
CA LEU A 249 -12.10 -7.59 7.96
C LEU A 249 -13.60 -7.72 8.33
N LYS A 250 -13.97 -8.41 9.42
CA LYS A 250 -15.38 -8.64 9.79
C LYS A 250 -16.09 -7.38 10.26
N ASP A 251 -15.37 -6.44 10.85
CA ASP A 251 -15.99 -5.31 11.54
C ASP A 251 -16.45 -4.24 10.55
N ASP A 252 -15.53 -3.69 9.77
CA ASP A 252 -15.79 -2.60 8.83
C ASP A 252 -15.27 -2.89 7.40
N GLY A 253 -14.85 -4.13 7.14
CA GLY A 253 -14.25 -4.52 5.86
C GLY A 253 -12.80 -4.07 5.70
N ARG A 254 -12.14 -3.58 6.75
CA ARG A 254 -10.74 -3.13 6.70
C ARG A 254 -9.83 -3.97 7.59
N LEU A 255 -8.56 -3.98 7.25
CA LEU A 255 -7.53 -4.46 8.17
C LEU A 255 -7.26 -3.36 9.20
N LYS A 256 -6.95 -3.75 10.44
CA LYS A 256 -6.57 -2.78 11.47
C LYS A 256 -5.35 -1.99 11.00
N ALA A 257 -5.40 -0.67 11.18
CA ALA A 257 -4.28 0.21 10.81
C ALA A 257 -2.96 -0.14 11.51
N THR A 258 -3.02 -0.80 12.68
CA THR A 258 -1.84 -1.27 13.42
C THR A 258 -1.40 -2.68 13.07
N ALA A 259 -2.19 -3.45 12.32
CA ALA A 259 -1.84 -4.81 11.94
C ALA A 259 -0.67 -4.81 10.95
N SER A 260 0.38 -5.56 11.28
CA SER A 260 1.49 -5.77 10.37
C SER A 260 1.03 -6.55 9.14
N LYS A 261 1.69 -6.32 8.01
CA LYS A 261 1.49 -7.13 6.81
C LYS A 261 2.53 -8.24 6.79
N LEU A 262 2.12 -9.44 6.40
CA LEU A 262 2.99 -10.61 6.26
C LEU A 262 3.50 -10.68 4.80
N LEU A 263 4.80 -10.44 4.61
CA LEU A 263 5.46 -10.53 3.31
C LEU A 263 6.23 -11.84 3.21
N VAL A 264 5.90 -12.64 2.21
CA VAL A 264 6.26 -14.04 2.08
C VAL A 264 7.36 -14.22 1.04
N GLY A 265 8.38 -15.00 1.40
CA GLY A 265 9.32 -15.64 0.49
C GLY A 265 9.04 -17.15 0.36
N THR A 266 9.97 -17.92 -0.20
CA THR A 266 9.81 -19.37 -0.39
C THR A 266 9.70 -20.11 0.96
N ASN A 267 10.62 -19.84 1.86
CA ASN A 267 10.75 -20.49 3.18
C ASN A 267 11.05 -19.47 4.29
N ILE A 268 10.68 -18.22 4.05
CA ILE A 268 10.93 -17.08 4.93
C ILE A 268 9.72 -16.15 4.91
N ALA A 269 9.56 -15.36 5.96
CA ALA A 269 8.59 -14.28 6.00
C ALA A 269 9.16 -13.07 6.73
N VAL A 270 8.68 -11.88 6.36
CA VAL A 270 8.95 -10.64 7.07
C VAL A 270 7.63 -9.97 7.41
N GLU A 271 7.44 -9.63 8.67
CA GLU A 271 6.28 -8.87 9.13
C GLU A 271 6.67 -7.43 9.39
N THR A 272 5.89 -6.50 8.83
CA THR A 272 6.06 -5.08 9.10
C THR A 272 4.80 -4.31 8.73
N ASN A 273 4.51 -3.26 9.49
CA ASN A 273 3.52 -2.27 9.09
C ASN A 273 4.15 -0.97 8.58
N ASN A 274 5.48 -0.90 8.49
CA ASN A 274 6.15 0.26 7.92
C ASN A 274 6.09 0.20 6.39
N ALA A 275 5.40 1.16 5.77
CA ALA A 275 5.20 1.18 4.33
C ALA A 275 6.52 1.29 3.52
N ASN A 276 7.54 1.98 4.03
CA ASN A 276 8.86 2.04 3.37
C ASN A 276 9.52 0.66 3.34
N VAL A 277 9.45 -0.08 4.45
CA VAL A 277 10.01 -1.43 4.55
C VAL A 277 9.29 -2.38 3.60
N ARG A 278 7.94 -2.36 3.57
CA ARG A 278 7.16 -3.20 2.63
C ARG A 278 7.56 -2.96 1.18
N ARG A 279 7.76 -1.70 0.79
CA ARG A 279 8.20 -1.34 -0.56
C ARG A 279 9.58 -1.90 -0.89
N GLY A 280 10.55 -1.77 0.02
CA GLY A 280 11.87 -2.39 -0.17
C GLY A 280 11.78 -3.91 -0.28
N LEU A 281 10.91 -4.54 0.50
CA LEU A 281 10.68 -5.99 0.45
C LEU A 281 10.07 -6.43 -0.90
N TYR A 282 9.17 -5.65 -1.50
CA TYR A 282 8.68 -5.91 -2.86
C TYR A 282 9.80 -5.84 -3.91
N GLN A 283 10.77 -4.92 -3.75
CA GLN A 283 11.96 -4.85 -4.61
C GLN A 283 12.89 -6.07 -4.43
N LEU A 284 12.86 -6.67 -3.24
CA LEU A 284 13.54 -7.93 -2.90
C LEU A 284 12.70 -9.18 -3.24
N GLN A 285 11.62 -9.03 -4.00
CA GLN A 285 10.74 -10.11 -4.48
C GLN A 285 9.92 -10.82 -3.40
N PHE A 286 9.86 -10.31 -2.16
CA PHE A 286 8.83 -10.74 -1.23
C PHE A 286 7.46 -10.29 -1.73
N LEU A 287 6.41 -11.03 -1.38
CA LEU A 287 5.03 -10.68 -1.73
C LEU A 287 4.14 -10.69 -0.51
N TYR A 288 3.28 -9.69 -0.39
CA TYR A 288 2.28 -9.61 0.67
C TYR A 288 1.23 -10.70 0.49
N LEU A 289 0.96 -11.45 1.56
CA LEU A 289 -0.16 -12.38 1.63
C LEU A 289 -1.47 -11.60 1.82
N ASN A 290 -2.25 -11.47 0.75
CA ASN A 290 -3.58 -10.85 0.82
C ASN A 290 -4.67 -11.93 0.79
N CYS A 291 -5.55 -11.93 1.79
CA CYS A 291 -6.66 -12.87 1.91
C CYS A 291 -8.05 -12.20 1.87
N GLU A 292 -8.13 -10.95 1.40
CA GLU A 292 -9.38 -10.24 1.19
C GLU A 292 -10.20 -10.93 0.11
N THR A 293 -11.50 -11.15 0.38
CA THR A 293 -12.39 -11.84 -0.55
C THR A 293 -12.59 -11.01 -1.80
N GLY A 294 -12.37 -11.60 -2.97
CA GLY A 294 -12.51 -10.89 -4.25
C GLY A 294 -11.38 -9.89 -4.52
N PHE A 295 -10.23 -10.04 -3.87
CA PHE A 295 -9.07 -9.19 -4.14
C PHE A 295 -8.66 -9.27 -5.62
N THR A 296 -8.39 -8.10 -6.17
CA THR A 296 -7.89 -7.86 -7.53
C THR A 296 -6.80 -6.80 -7.46
N ALA A 297 -5.82 -6.93 -8.35
CA ALA A 297 -4.79 -5.92 -8.57
C ALA A 297 -4.87 -5.40 -10.02
N PRO A 298 -4.48 -4.13 -10.26
CA PRO A 298 -4.36 -3.61 -11.61
C PRO A 298 -3.37 -4.41 -12.46
N ALA A 299 -3.47 -4.26 -13.78
CA ALA A 299 -2.51 -4.88 -14.69
C ALA A 299 -1.06 -4.46 -14.37
N GLY A 300 -0.11 -5.39 -14.54
CA GLY A 300 1.32 -5.16 -14.31
C GLY A 300 1.81 -5.40 -12.88
N TYR A 301 0.90 -5.54 -11.90
CA TYR A 301 1.27 -6.02 -10.58
C TYR A 301 1.44 -7.55 -10.57
N ARG A 302 2.32 -8.06 -9.70
CA ARG A 302 2.59 -9.49 -9.54
C ARG A 302 1.50 -10.10 -8.66
N LEU A 303 0.84 -11.13 -9.19
CA LEU A 303 -0.13 -11.95 -8.47
C LEU A 303 0.29 -13.42 -8.58
N GLU A 304 0.52 -14.04 -7.45
CA GLU A 304 0.85 -15.47 -7.37
C GLU A 304 -0.11 -16.21 -6.44
N LYS A 305 -0.20 -17.53 -6.65
CA LYS A 305 -1.00 -18.39 -5.77
C LYS A 305 -0.33 -18.47 -4.40
N ALA A 306 -1.11 -18.22 -3.35
CA ALA A 306 -0.72 -18.62 -2.00
C ALA A 306 -0.83 -20.15 -1.83
N GLN A 307 -0.27 -20.70 -0.76
CA GLN A 307 -0.42 -22.12 -0.38
C GLN A 307 -1.79 -22.40 0.26
N VAL A 308 -2.57 -21.36 0.53
CA VAL A 308 -3.89 -21.42 1.16
C VAL A 308 -4.93 -20.85 0.21
N GLU A 309 -6.02 -21.60 0.05
CA GLU A 309 -7.14 -21.20 -0.80
C GLU A 309 -7.78 -19.89 -0.31
N GLY A 310 -8.16 -19.04 -1.25
CA GLY A 310 -8.76 -17.74 -0.95
C GLY A 310 -7.75 -16.64 -0.61
N CYS A 311 -6.45 -16.92 -0.69
CA CYS A 311 -5.40 -15.91 -0.57
C CYS A 311 -4.56 -15.84 -1.84
N VAL A 312 -3.95 -14.68 -2.06
CA VAL A 312 -2.95 -14.44 -3.12
C VAL A 312 -1.70 -13.83 -2.52
N LEU A 313 -0.57 -14.00 -3.20
CA LEU A 313 0.65 -13.26 -2.95
C LEU A 313 0.73 -12.10 -3.95
N THR A 314 0.95 -10.89 -3.46
CA THR A 314 0.90 -9.68 -4.29
C THR A 314 1.92 -8.62 -3.89
N ASN A 315 2.35 -7.79 -4.84
CA ASN A 315 3.08 -6.54 -4.58
C ASN A 315 2.17 -5.30 -4.68
N TYR A 316 0.86 -5.51 -4.78
CA TYR A 316 -0.15 -4.46 -4.79
C TYR A 316 -0.87 -4.36 -3.44
N GLU A 317 -0.88 -3.17 -2.86
CA GLU A 317 -1.66 -2.85 -1.67
C GLU A 317 -2.77 -1.87 -2.04
N ARG A 318 -4.02 -2.25 -1.75
CA ARG A 318 -5.14 -1.31 -1.79
C ARG A 318 -4.93 -0.21 -0.74
N PRO A 319 -5.47 0.99 -0.97
CA PRO A 319 -5.61 1.99 0.09
C PRO A 319 -6.36 1.38 1.27
N SER A 320 -5.87 1.56 2.50
CA SER A 320 -6.52 1.14 3.75
C SER A 320 -7.55 2.16 4.24
#